data_AF-A0A3A2ZTU7-F1
#
_entry.id   AF-A0A3A2ZTU7-F1
#
_cell.length_a   1.000
_cell.length_b   1.000
_cell.length_c   1.000
_cell.angle_alpha   90.00
_cell.angle_beta   90.00
_cell.angle_gamma   90.00
#
_symmetry.space_group_name_H-M   'P 1'
#
loop_
_entity.id
_entity.type
_entity.pdbx_description
1 polymer ?
#
loop_
_entity_poly.entity_id
_entity_poly.type
_entity_poly.pdbx_seq_one_letter_code
_entity_poly.pdbx_strand_id
1 'polypeptide(L)'
;MDNTSFHRSDRISQMCEQAGIKLVYLPAHSPYLNPIEELFAELKGFIIRRNWSYYEGDPDQGSGCFLDWFTDKVGERESARGRFRHAGLTIETIEDSDT
;
A
#
# COMPACT_ATOMS: atom_id res chain seq x y z
N MET A 1 -6.98 3.13 -6.79
CA MET A 1 -6.19 4.11 -7.56
C MET A 1 -6.78 5.49 -7.33
N ASP A 2 -5.97 6.50 -7.05
CA ASP A 2 -6.47 7.88 -7.00
C ASP A 2 -6.79 8.41 -8.42
N ASN A 3 -7.34 9.62 -8.49
CA ASN A 3 -7.82 10.24 -9.74
C ASN A 3 -6.79 11.14 -10.43
N THR A 4 -5.50 11.00 -10.15
CA THR A 4 -4.48 11.72 -10.91
C THR A 4 -4.60 11.39 -12.40
N SER A 5 -4.42 12.40 -13.26
CA SER A 5 -4.72 12.30 -14.70
C SER A 5 -3.92 11.19 -15.39
N PHE A 6 -2.68 10.96 -14.95
CA PHE A 6 -1.81 9.92 -15.51
C PHE A 6 -2.20 8.50 -15.08
N HIS A 7 -3.05 8.31 -14.07
CA HIS A 7 -3.61 7.00 -13.72
C HIS A 7 -4.78 6.56 -14.60
N ARG A 8 -5.37 7.49 -15.37
CA ARG A 8 -6.59 7.28 -16.17
C ARG A 8 -6.31 7.02 -17.66
N SER A 9 -5.08 6.64 -18.02
CA SER A 9 -4.75 6.35 -19.43
C SER A 9 -5.32 5.01 -19.89
N ASP A 10 -5.77 4.94 -21.14
CA ASP A 10 -6.26 3.70 -21.75
C ASP A 10 -5.20 2.59 -21.71
N ARG A 11 -3.93 2.97 -21.85
CA ARG A 11 -2.80 2.05 -21.75
C ARG A 11 -2.74 1.35 -20.40
N ILE A 12 -2.93 2.07 -19.29
CA ILE A 12 -2.93 1.47 -17.94
C ILE A 12 -4.12 0.52 -17.80
N SER A 13 -5.31 0.94 -18.22
CA SER A 13 -6.52 0.11 -18.16
C SER A 13 -6.35 -1.20 -18.94
N GLN A 14 -5.82 -1.13 -20.17
CA GLN A 14 -5.54 -2.31 -21.01
C GLN A 14 -4.48 -3.23 -20.39
N MET A 15 -3.39 -2.67 -19.85
CA MET A 15 -2.36 -3.46 -19.19
C MET A 15 -2.89 -4.18 -17.96
N CYS A 16 -3.72 -3.51 -17.15
CA CYS A 16 -4.36 -4.12 -15.99
C CYS A 16 -5.33 -5.25 -16.41
N GLU A 17 -6.16 -5.01 -17.42
CA GLU A 17 -7.10 -6.02 -17.94
C GLU A 17 -6.38 -7.26 -18.47
N GLN A 18 -5.32 -7.07 -19.27
CA GLN A 18 -4.49 -8.17 -19.80
C GLN A 18 -3.81 -8.98 -18.70
N ALA A 19 -3.49 -8.35 -17.57
CA ALA A 19 -2.89 -9.00 -16.40
C ALA A 19 -3.93 -9.61 -15.45
N GLY A 20 -5.24 -9.53 -15.75
CA GLY A 20 -6.30 -9.97 -14.84
C GLY A 20 -6.44 -9.11 -13.58
N ILE A 21 -5.88 -7.89 -13.59
CA ILE A 21 -5.90 -6.96 -12.46
C ILE A 21 -7.18 -6.11 -12.52
N LYS A 22 -7.98 -6.18 -11.45
CA LYS A 22 -9.16 -5.32 -11.29
C LYS A 22 -8.75 -3.91 -10.86
N LEU A 23 -8.86 -2.95 -11.76
CA LEU A 23 -8.57 -1.55 -11.48
C LEU A 23 -9.78 -0.84 -10.84
N VAL A 24 -9.64 -0.43 -9.58
CA VAL A 24 -10.67 0.30 -8.82
C VAL A 24 -10.22 1.74 -8.58
N TYR A 25 -11.02 2.69 -9.06
CA TYR A 25 -10.77 4.11 -8.84
C TYR A 25 -11.54 4.65 -7.64
N LEU A 26 -10.91 5.56 -6.90
CA LEU A 26 -11.51 6.19 -5.74
C LEU A 26 -12.38 7.38 -6.17
N PRO A 27 -13.42 7.75 -5.39
CA PRO A 27 -14.10 9.03 -5.56
C PRO A 27 -13.12 10.21 -5.41
N ALA A 28 -13.43 11.33 -6.05
CA ALA A 28 -12.59 12.54 -5.96
C ALA A 28 -12.43 12.98 -4.49
N HIS A 29 -11.24 13.47 -4.14
CA HIS A 29 -10.91 13.98 -2.80
C HIS A 29 -11.24 13.01 -1.64
N SER A 30 -11.18 11.70 -1.88
CA SER A 30 -11.48 10.67 -0.86
C SER A 30 -10.25 9.85 -0.48
N PRO A 31 -9.19 10.48 0.08
CA PRO A 31 -7.97 9.76 0.44
C PRO A 31 -8.21 8.69 1.51
N TYR A 32 -9.17 8.90 2.41
CA TYR A 32 -9.56 7.93 3.45
C TYR A 32 -10.10 6.60 2.91
N LEU A 33 -10.44 6.52 1.61
CA LEU A 33 -10.82 5.28 0.94
C LEU A 33 -9.63 4.58 0.27
N ASN A 34 -8.42 5.09 0.44
CA ASN A 34 -7.21 4.48 -0.09
C ASN A 34 -6.53 3.62 1.00
N PRO A 35 -6.45 2.28 0.85
CA PRO A 35 -5.85 1.40 1.85
C PRO A 35 -4.41 1.76 2.23
N ILE A 36 -3.69 2.46 1.34
CA ILE A 36 -2.29 2.84 1.56
C ILE A 36 -2.13 3.97 2.59
N GLU A 37 -3.19 4.76 2.86
CA GLU A 37 -3.09 5.88 3.82
C GLU A 37 -2.84 5.37 5.24
N GLU A 38 -3.53 4.30 5.66
CA GLU A 38 -3.30 3.68 6.97
C GLU A 38 -1.88 3.11 7.06
N LEU A 39 -1.40 2.46 6.00
CA LEU A 39 -0.03 1.94 5.93
C LEU A 39 1.00 3.07 6.07
N PHE A 40 0.82 4.18 5.35
CA PHE A 40 1.72 5.33 5.45
C PHE A 40 1.63 6.04 6.80
N ALA A 41 0.45 6.08 7.43
CA ALA A 41 0.31 6.63 8.77
C ALA A 41 1.13 5.83 9.80
N GLU A 42 1.09 4.50 9.72
CA GLU A 42 1.91 3.61 10.54
C GLU A 42 3.40 3.74 10.22
N LEU A 43 3.76 3.75 8.94
CA LEU A 43 5.15 3.95 8.51
C LEU A 43 5.73 5.26 9.03
N LYS A 44 5.00 6.36 8.91
CA LYS A 44 5.40 7.66 9.48
C LYS A 44 5.53 7.61 11.00
N GLY A 45 4.62 6.90 11.68
CA GLY A 45 4.73 6.67 13.12
C GLY A 45 5.99 5.89 13.49
N PHE A 46 6.34 4.90 12.69
CA PHE A 46 7.53 4.08 12.89
C PHE A 46 8.82 4.86 12.59
N ILE A 47 8.92 5.57 11.47
CA ILE A 47 10.11 6.38 11.11
C ILE A 47 10.24 7.58 12.05
N ILE A 48 9.31 8.52 11.93
CA ILE A 48 9.51 9.89 12.40
C ILE A 48 9.38 9.95 13.93
N ARG A 49 8.46 9.17 14.51
CA ARG A 49 8.16 9.28 15.94
C ARG A 49 8.99 8.37 16.82
N ARG A 50 9.48 7.24 16.30
CA ARG A 50 10.12 6.20 17.11
C ARG A 50 11.58 5.95 16.78
N ASN A 51 11.97 6.13 15.51
CA ASN A 51 13.27 5.68 15.01
C ASN A 51 14.05 6.77 14.26
N TRP A 52 13.67 8.05 14.42
CA TRP A 52 14.34 9.16 13.74
C TRP A 52 15.84 9.25 14.09
N SER A 53 16.18 8.97 15.35
CA SER A 53 17.57 8.98 15.82
C SER A 53 18.46 7.95 15.10
N TYR A 54 17.88 6.85 14.61
CA TYR A 54 18.61 5.86 13.80
C TYR A 54 19.02 6.43 12.43
N TYR A 55 18.20 7.29 11.84
CA TYR A 55 18.54 8.00 10.60
C TYR A 55 19.59 9.09 10.83
N GLU A 56 19.52 9.76 11.97
CA GLU A 56 20.46 10.83 12.31
C GLU A 56 21.88 10.29 12.58
N GLY A 57 21.98 9.07 13.11
CA GLY A 57 23.26 8.42 13.40
C GLY A 57 23.99 7.85 12.17
N ASP A 58 23.27 7.53 11.10
CA ASP A 58 23.83 7.06 9.83
C ASP A 58 22.93 7.48 8.65
N PRO A 59 23.16 8.67 8.07
CA PRO A 59 22.36 9.16 6.94
C PRO A 59 22.55 8.35 5.65
N ASP A 60 23.68 7.64 5.51
CA ASP A 60 24.08 6.95 4.28
C ASP A 60 23.54 5.51 4.20
N GLN A 61 22.99 4.97 5.30
CA GLN A 61 22.38 3.63 5.35
C GLN A 61 21.22 3.41 4.34
N GLY A 62 20.66 4.49 3.81
CA GLY A 62 19.59 4.48 2.81
C GLY A 62 18.22 4.09 3.38
N SER A 63 17.15 4.38 2.63
CA SER A 63 15.78 4.10 3.05
C SER A 63 15.39 2.61 3.01
N GLY A 64 16.16 1.78 2.29
CA GLY A 64 15.86 0.35 2.08
C GLY A 64 15.85 -0.46 3.38
N CYS A 65 16.91 -0.33 4.19
CA CYS A 65 17.03 -1.03 5.48
C CYS A 65 15.81 -0.79 6.38
N PHE A 66 15.29 0.43 6.37
CA PHE A 66 14.13 0.80 7.16
C PHE A 66 12.82 0.21 6.62
N LEU A 67 12.65 0.22 5.30
CA LEU A 67 11.46 -0.37 4.66
C LEU A 67 11.42 -1.88 4.90
N ASP A 68 12.56 -2.56 4.87
CA ASP A 68 12.66 -3.98 5.21
C ASP A 68 12.28 -4.22 6.67
N TRP A 69 12.81 -3.42 7.59
CA TRP A 69 12.47 -3.52 9.00
C TRP A 69 10.99 -3.22 9.30
N PHE A 70 10.43 -2.21 8.64
CA PHE A 70 9.00 -1.91 8.73
C PHE A 70 8.16 -3.07 8.17
N THR A 71 8.57 -3.65 7.04
CA THR A 71 7.89 -4.79 6.43
C THR A 71 7.90 -6.00 7.37
N ASP A 72 9.02 -6.28 8.03
CA ASP A 72 9.12 -7.33 9.05
C ASP A 72 8.21 -7.07 10.25
N LYS A 73 7.98 -5.81 10.61
CA LYS A 73 7.13 -5.43 11.75
C LYS A 73 5.64 -5.36 11.44
N VAL A 74 5.27 -5.03 10.20
CA VAL A 74 3.88 -4.66 9.82
C VAL A 74 3.30 -5.57 8.72
N GLY A 75 4.13 -6.41 8.09
CA GLY A 75 3.79 -7.29 6.98
C GLY A 75 2.91 -8.49 7.31
N GLU A 76 2.24 -8.52 8.47
CA GLU A 76 1.28 -9.57 8.77
C GLU A 76 0.05 -9.48 7.83
N ARG A 77 -0.31 -10.61 7.21
CA ARG A 77 -1.42 -10.71 6.24
C ARG A 77 -2.75 -10.18 6.77
N GLU A 78 -3.04 -10.39 8.05
CA GLU A 78 -4.27 -9.92 8.69
C GLU A 78 -4.31 -8.39 8.82
N SER A 79 -3.15 -7.77 9.04
CA SER A 79 -3.01 -6.31 9.08
C SER A 79 -3.28 -5.70 7.71
N ALA A 80 -2.79 -6.31 6.63
CA ALA A 80 -3.09 -5.86 5.26
C ALA A 80 -4.59 -5.95 4.96
N ARG A 81 -5.23 -7.09 5.24
CA ARG A 81 -6.68 -7.30 5.04
C ARG A 81 -7.54 -6.27 5.78
N GLY A 82 -7.16 -5.93 7.01
CA GLY A 82 -7.83 -4.88 7.79
C GLY A 82 -7.90 -3.54 7.06
N ARG A 83 -6.77 -3.09 6.49
CA ARG A 83 -6.68 -1.81 5.76
C ARG A 83 -7.58 -1.77 4.52
N PHE A 84 -7.63 -2.86 3.76
CA PHE A 84 -8.55 -2.97 2.62
C PHE A 84 -10.01 -2.95 3.07
N ARG A 85 -10.35 -3.62 4.17
CA ARG A 85 -11.70 -3.58 4.73
C ARG A 85 -12.09 -2.16 5.18
N HIS A 86 -11.20 -1.42 5.83
CA HIS A 86 -11.47 -0.02 6.24
C HIS A 86 -11.67 0.90 5.05
N ALA A 87 -11.00 0.64 3.93
CA ALA A 87 -11.22 1.31 2.65
C ALA A 87 -12.51 0.89 1.93
N GLY A 88 -13.31 -0.02 2.51
CA GLY A 88 -14.54 -0.55 1.90
C GLY A 88 -14.32 -1.60 0.81
N LEU A 89 -13.13 -2.21 0.75
CA LEU A 89 -12.78 -3.24 -0.21
C LEU A 89 -12.79 -4.63 0.44
N THR A 90 -13.54 -5.54 -0.17
CA THR A 90 -13.51 -6.97 0.19
C THR A 90 -12.46 -7.67 -0.68
N ILE A 91 -11.52 -8.36 -0.03
CA ILE A 91 -10.56 -9.24 -0.71
C ILE A 91 -11.16 -10.63 -0.72
N GLU A 92 -11.48 -11.14 -1.90
CA GLU A 92 -11.81 -12.55 -2.11
C GLU A 92 -10.50 -13.34 -2.16
N THR A 93 -10.39 -14.39 -1.36
CA THR A 93 -9.35 -15.39 -1.57
C THR A 93 -9.74 -16.22 -2.77
N ILE A 94 -8.93 -16.15 -3.82
CA ILE A 94 -8.96 -17.15 -4.87
C ILE A 94 -8.44 -18.42 -4.19
N GLU A 95 -9.34 -19.37 -3.94
CA GLU A 95 -8.91 -20.72 -3.64
C GLU A 95 -8.17 -21.19 -4.89
N ASP A 96 -6.87 -21.48 -4.75
CA ASP A 96 -6.13 -22.11 -5.83
C ASP A 96 -6.88 -23.40 -6.17
N SER A 97 -7.57 -23.41 -7.30
CA SER A 97 -8.16 -24.62 -7.83
C SER A 97 -6.98 -25.54 -8.15
N ASP A 98 -6.76 -26.53 -7.28
CA ASP A 98 -5.81 -27.61 -7.45
C ASP A 98 -5.74 -28.00 -8.93
N THR A 99 -4.58 -27.75 -9.55
CA THR A 99 -4.22 -28.31 -10.86
C THR A 99 -3.02 -29.21 -10.69
#